data_AF-A0A2L0F9E2-F1
#
_entry.id   AF-A0A2L0F9E2-F1
#
_cell.length_a   1.000
_cell.length_b   1.000
_cell.length_c   1.000
_cell.angle_alpha   90.00
_cell.angle_beta   90.00
_cell.angle_gamma   90.00
#
_symmetry.space_group_name_H-M   'P 1'
#
loop_
_entity.id
_entity.type
_entity.pdbx_description
1 polymer ?
#
loop_
_entity_poly.entity_id
_entity_poly.type
_entity_poly.pdbx_seq_one_letter_code
_entity_poly.pdbx_strand_id
1 'polypeptide(L)'
;MTAPDDDCRLDLLLADAEERRPVLDEGLPVEAAQRGPRPKDKDSFDRRRTDADPNDLALQRWAVVAPKGREGDQLLEAIAPLIRLREAEQGAPATIHRVPPDMDARDAAAWRESVCWRDDVPEDEWPHYLLLLGDLHHISLEFQHTLATGALVGRVQFEGAAGEIDLDGYAAYAEKVARYAREGSTPEPSPDMLFFAARDGSTATHAGEAKLVGPSLAAVQEGMDRGRFAVASARGIDAETTDELLAAGASGRPSVLLSVSHGLGPPRRGFRSEEEQQRRQGALLLGRGEVLDAERMRGQRFLPGGLWFCLACFGAGTPSTSAYHAWLAQLAKEGAYGGKAERVLQSLPAPGHRPFVAAMPQAALANPEGPLAVIGHMDLAWTYSFSSASNPSESRKSRILSALQAMARGGRAGVALGTLLQSYGEVNDALMASYQLQASARAEGRPDPTDRVDRAHLWMLRNDLRGYVLLGDPAARLPLRQNALRGVPPGRPGALAPPPRGEAPAAAAGLAQPGGIGDEPGGAGDVPIDMKVAAVDALFGGDEAPRAIAARAGVSLATLWGWVDAYRAGGRSRLGG
;
A
#
# COMPACT_ATOMS: atom_id res chain seq x y z
N MET A 1 42.20 31.56 13.71
CA MET A 1 41.71 31.05 12.42
C MET A 1 41.26 29.63 12.68
N THR A 2 39.96 29.43 12.85
CA THR A 2 39.33 28.11 12.92
C THR A 2 39.50 27.45 11.54
N ALA A 3 39.98 26.21 11.52
CA ALA A 3 40.04 25.41 10.30
C ALA A 3 38.62 25.31 9.69
N PRO A 4 38.47 25.40 8.36
CA PRO A 4 37.18 25.13 7.73
C PRO A 4 36.78 23.67 8.01
N ASP A 5 35.50 23.45 8.31
CA ASP A 5 34.88 22.14 8.50
C ASP A 5 35.18 21.25 7.28
N ASP A 6 36.06 20.26 7.45
CA ASP A 6 36.45 19.30 6.40
C ASP A 6 35.35 18.24 6.15
N ASP A 7 34.28 18.24 6.96
CA ASP A 7 33.26 17.19 7.01
C ASP A 7 32.08 17.36 6.02
N CYS A 8 32.15 18.32 5.09
CA CYS A 8 31.06 18.59 4.13
C CYS A 8 31.58 18.88 2.71
N ARG A 9 32.22 17.89 2.09
CA ARG A 9 32.61 17.91 0.66
C ARG A 9 31.77 16.90 -0.15
N LEU A 10 31.56 17.20 -1.42
CA LEU A 10 30.84 16.37 -2.39
C LEU A 10 31.87 15.61 -3.23
N ASP A 11 32.09 14.35 -2.88
CA ASP A 11 33.10 13.51 -3.53
C ASP A 11 32.54 12.81 -4.77
N LEU A 12 33.37 12.69 -5.81
CA LEU A 12 33.02 12.01 -7.06
C LEU A 12 33.82 10.70 -7.18
N LEU A 13 33.11 9.58 -7.24
CA LEU A 13 33.69 8.24 -7.44
C LEU A 13 34.00 7.95 -8.91
N LEU A 14 34.70 8.88 -9.57
CA LEU A 14 35.15 8.74 -10.96
C LEU A 14 36.66 8.86 -10.99
N ALA A 15 37.33 7.85 -11.55
CA ALA A 15 38.75 7.91 -11.83
C ALA A 15 38.98 8.19 -13.31
N ASP A 16 39.97 9.03 -13.60
CA ASP A 16 40.48 9.17 -14.96
C ASP A 16 41.11 7.85 -15.42
N ALA A 17 40.76 7.41 -16.63
CA ALA A 17 41.15 6.10 -17.12
C ALA A 17 42.65 6.01 -17.48
N GLU A 18 43.27 7.13 -17.85
CA GLU A 18 44.70 7.20 -18.20
C GLU A 18 45.54 7.50 -16.95
N GLU A 19 45.13 8.50 -16.16
CA GLU A 19 45.88 8.93 -14.97
C GLU A 19 45.65 8.02 -13.75
N ARG A 20 44.57 7.21 -13.77
CA ARG A 20 44.16 6.30 -12.68
C ARG A 20 44.02 7.01 -11.33
N ARG A 21 43.61 8.26 -11.36
CA ARG A 21 43.38 9.11 -10.18
C ARG A 21 41.94 9.62 -10.18
N PRO A 22 41.37 9.94 -9.00
CA PRO A 22 40.06 10.58 -8.93
C PRO A 22 40.04 11.86 -9.78
N VAL A 23 38.98 12.04 -10.56
CA VAL A 23 38.76 13.23 -11.42
C VAL A 23 38.52 14.49 -10.58
N LEU A 24 37.97 14.33 -9.38
CA LEU A 24 37.80 15.39 -8.38
C LEU A 24 38.38 14.88 -7.05
N ASP A 25 39.70 14.90 -6.92
CA ASP A 25 40.45 14.40 -5.78
C ASP A 25 40.19 15.18 -4.48
N GLU A 26 39.97 16.48 -4.59
CA GLU A 26 39.55 17.30 -3.46
C GLU A 26 38.03 17.32 -3.28
N GLY A 27 37.22 16.84 -4.23
CA GLY A 27 35.76 16.98 -4.18
C GLY A 27 35.28 18.44 -4.27
N LEU A 28 33.97 18.63 -4.41
CA LEU A 28 33.34 19.96 -4.54
C LEU A 28 32.82 20.46 -3.17
N PRO A 29 32.86 21.78 -2.89
CA PRO A 29 32.19 22.32 -1.71
C PRO A 29 30.67 22.15 -1.82
N VAL A 30 29.96 21.92 -0.70
CA VAL A 30 28.49 21.74 -0.69
C VAL A 30 27.75 22.93 -1.29
N GLU A 31 28.29 24.15 -1.21
CA GLU A 31 27.75 25.35 -1.86
C GLU A 31 27.66 25.21 -3.39
N ALA A 32 28.53 24.40 -4.01
CA ALA A 32 28.45 24.12 -5.44
C ALA A 32 27.13 23.43 -5.81
N ALA A 33 26.60 22.55 -4.95
CA ALA A 33 25.30 21.91 -5.14
C ALA A 33 24.11 22.86 -4.94
N GLN A 34 24.28 23.97 -4.19
CA GLN A 34 23.21 24.98 -4.04
C GLN A 34 22.91 25.69 -5.37
N ARG A 35 23.91 25.80 -6.24
CA ARG A 35 23.78 26.32 -7.62
C ARG A 35 23.56 25.20 -8.64
N GLY A 36 23.61 23.94 -8.19
CA GLY A 36 23.24 22.81 -9.02
C GLY A 36 21.82 23.00 -9.55
N PRO A 37 21.54 22.62 -10.81
CA PRO A 37 20.16 22.58 -11.27
C PRO A 37 19.38 21.70 -10.30
N ARG A 38 18.17 22.13 -9.90
CA ARG A 38 17.32 21.33 -8.99
C ARG A 38 17.32 19.87 -9.46
N PRO A 39 17.63 18.90 -8.58
CA PRO A 39 17.65 17.49 -8.93
C PRO A 39 16.35 17.11 -9.64
N LYS A 40 16.53 16.35 -10.70
CA LYS A 40 15.50 16.02 -11.67
C LYS A 40 14.66 14.82 -11.25
N ASP A 41 15.12 14.06 -10.25
CA ASP A 41 14.39 12.98 -9.58
C ASP A 41 14.52 13.15 -8.05
N LYS A 42 13.52 12.65 -7.30
CA LYS A 42 13.90 11.92 -6.09
C LYS A 42 14.31 10.56 -6.63
N ASP A 43 15.59 10.21 -6.54
CA ASP A 43 15.93 8.79 -6.47
C ASP A 43 15.28 8.30 -5.17
N SER A 44 13.99 7.93 -5.22
CA SER A 44 13.49 7.02 -4.23
C SER A 44 14.10 5.70 -4.65
N PHE A 45 15.30 5.41 -4.14
CA PHE A 45 15.65 4.03 -3.89
C PHE A 45 14.50 3.49 -3.10
N ASP A 46 13.69 2.74 -3.81
CA ASP A 46 12.55 2.08 -3.26
C ASP A 46 13.15 1.05 -2.32
N ARG A 47 13.34 1.44 -1.05
CA ARG A 47 13.74 0.55 0.06
C ARG A 47 12.63 -0.48 0.35
N ARG A 48 11.75 -0.73 -0.63
CA ARG A 48 10.83 -1.86 -0.70
C ARG A 48 11.70 -3.10 -0.65
N ARG A 49 11.44 -3.93 0.34
CA ARG A 49 11.97 -5.27 0.45
C ARG A 49 11.39 -6.13 -0.68
N THR A 50 11.98 -6.06 -1.88
CA THR A 50 11.53 -6.78 -3.08
C THR A 50 11.96 -8.24 -3.11
N ASP A 51 12.82 -8.66 -2.18
CA ASP A 51 13.36 -10.02 -2.09
C ASP A 51 12.43 -11.02 -1.36
N ALA A 52 11.29 -10.55 -0.82
CA ALA A 52 10.32 -11.34 -0.08
C ALA A 52 8.88 -11.11 -0.56
N ASP A 53 7.99 -12.08 -0.34
CA ASP A 53 6.55 -11.92 -0.62
C ASP A 53 6.02 -10.71 0.18
N PRO A 54 5.42 -9.70 -0.48
CA PRO A 54 4.88 -8.55 0.22
C PRO A 54 3.76 -8.92 1.20
N ASN A 55 3.11 -10.09 1.09
CA ASN A 55 2.06 -10.53 2.03
C ASN A 55 2.59 -11.26 3.28
N ASP A 56 3.87 -11.64 3.31
CA ASP A 56 4.48 -12.33 4.45
C ASP A 56 4.84 -11.32 5.56
N LEU A 57 3.97 -11.21 6.57
CA LEU A 57 4.16 -10.24 7.63
C LEU A 57 5.39 -10.53 8.51
N ALA A 58 5.83 -11.79 8.60
CA ALA A 58 7.01 -12.14 9.40
C ALA A 58 8.29 -11.57 8.78
N LEU A 59 8.36 -11.53 7.45
CA LEU A 59 9.46 -10.93 6.71
C LEU A 59 9.27 -9.41 6.54
N GLN A 60 8.05 -8.96 6.31
CA GLN A 60 7.80 -7.56 5.96
C GLN A 60 7.72 -6.64 7.19
N ARG A 61 7.49 -7.19 8.39
CA ARG A 61 7.33 -6.46 9.65
C ARG A 61 6.19 -5.44 9.65
N TRP A 62 5.62 -5.22 10.83
CA TRP A 62 4.52 -4.32 11.07
C TRP A 62 4.85 -3.41 12.25
N ALA A 63 4.57 -2.12 12.09
CA ALA A 63 4.71 -1.13 13.13
C ALA A 63 3.49 -0.21 13.18
N VAL A 64 3.32 0.42 14.36
CA VAL A 64 2.29 1.41 14.60
C VAL A 64 2.92 2.77 14.85
N VAL A 65 2.32 3.80 14.27
CA VAL A 65 2.71 5.19 14.42
C VAL A 65 1.59 5.91 15.15
N ALA A 66 1.88 6.41 16.34
CA ALA A 66 0.93 7.13 17.18
C ALA A 66 1.41 8.57 17.46
N PRO A 67 0.48 9.51 17.70
CA PRO A 67 0.83 10.85 18.15
C PRO A 67 1.62 10.81 19.47
N LYS A 68 2.49 11.79 19.69
CA LYS A 68 3.12 11.99 21.00
C LYS A 68 2.10 12.51 22.01
N GLY A 69 2.17 12.02 23.25
CA GLY A 69 1.36 12.49 24.37
C GLY A 69 0.20 11.55 24.74
N ARG A 70 -0.60 12.00 25.71
CA ARG A 70 -1.65 11.20 26.36
C ARG A 70 -2.67 10.64 25.37
N GLU A 71 -3.09 11.44 24.39
CA GLU A 71 -4.04 11.01 23.37
C GLU A 71 -3.49 9.81 22.59
N GLY A 72 -2.23 9.86 22.13
CA GLY A 72 -1.59 8.75 21.46
C GLY A 72 -1.45 7.49 22.34
N ASP A 73 -1.27 7.65 23.65
CA ASP A 73 -1.24 6.52 24.59
C ASP A 73 -2.61 5.84 24.67
N GLN A 74 -3.69 6.62 24.73
CA GLN A 74 -5.06 6.11 24.75
C GLN A 74 -5.41 5.40 23.43
N LEU A 75 -4.96 5.93 22.29
CA LEU A 75 -5.16 5.28 20.99
C LEU A 75 -4.47 3.92 20.92
N LEU A 76 -3.23 3.81 21.42
CA LEU A 76 -2.50 2.54 21.47
C LEU A 76 -3.14 1.52 22.42
N GLU A 77 -3.65 1.98 23.56
CA GLU A 77 -4.41 1.14 24.49
C GLU A 77 -5.69 0.60 23.83
N ALA A 78 -6.44 1.46 23.15
CA ALA A 78 -7.67 1.08 22.45
C ALA A 78 -7.41 0.03 21.35
N ILE A 79 -6.32 0.16 20.59
CA ILE A 79 -5.97 -0.81 19.53
C ILE A 79 -5.12 -1.99 19.99
N ALA A 80 -4.90 -2.17 21.30
CA ALA A 80 -4.08 -3.26 21.83
C ALA A 80 -4.47 -4.67 21.32
N PRO A 81 -5.76 -5.01 21.07
CA PRO A 81 -6.12 -6.28 20.44
C PRO A 81 -5.49 -6.50 19.05
N LEU A 82 -5.37 -5.42 18.26
CA LEU A 82 -4.77 -5.44 16.94
C LEU A 82 -3.25 -5.57 17.01
N ILE A 83 -2.61 -4.84 17.94
CA ILE A 83 -1.16 -4.97 18.18
C ILE A 83 -0.81 -6.43 18.50
N ARG A 84 -1.51 -7.03 19.47
CA ARG A 84 -1.30 -8.45 19.84
C ARG A 84 -1.51 -9.42 18.68
N LEU A 85 -2.47 -9.14 17.78
CA LEU A 85 -2.66 -9.93 16.56
C LEU A 85 -1.43 -9.85 15.67
N ARG A 86 -0.94 -8.63 15.40
CA ARG A 86 0.17 -8.41 14.46
C ARG A 86 1.50 -8.91 15.01
N GLU A 87 1.72 -8.79 16.31
CA GLU A 87 2.85 -9.42 17.01
C GLU A 87 2.88 -10.94 16.84
N ALA A 88 1.72 -11.58 16.97
CA ALA A 88 1.58 -13.02 16.77
C ALA A 88 1.80 -13.43 15.30
N GLU A 89 1.29 -12.66 14.34
CA GLU A 89 1.47 -12.94 12.91
C GLU A 89 2.92 -12.76 12.44
N GLN A 90 3.62 -11.73 12.94
CA GLN A 90 5.00 -11.45 12.53
C GLN A 90 6.06 -12.18 13.39
N GLY A 91 5.65 -12.78 14.50
CA GLY A 91 6.55 -13.50 15.42
C GLY A 91 7.53 -12.60 16.18
N ALA A 92 7.24 -11.31 16.30
CA ALA A 92 8.10 -10.32 16.96
C ALA A 92 7.26 -9.19 17.58
N PRO A 93 7.74 -8.50 18.63
CA PRO A 93 7.08 -7.31 19.17
C PRO A 93 6.84 -6.24 18.11
N ALA A 94 5.73 -5.53 18.19
CA ALA A 94 5.44 -4.46 17.24
C ALA A 94 6.24 -3.22 17.60
N THR A 95 6.93 -2.63 16.63
CA THR A 95 7.60 -1.34 16.83
C THR A 95 6.55 -0.24 16.98
N ILE A 96 6.69 0.58 18.02
CA ILE A 96 5.82 1.74 18.27
C ILE A 96 6.62 3.01 18.00
N HIS A 97 6.19 3.75 16.99
CA HIS A 97 6.75 5.04 16.62
C HIS A 97 5.88 6.18 17.16
N ARG A 98 6.53 7.22 17.70
CA ARG A 98 5.84 8.40 18.24
C ARG A 98 6.18 9.65 17.44
N VAL A 99 5.17 10.32 16.92
CA VAL A 99 5.34 11.42 15.97
C VAL A 99 4.78 12.72 16.55
N PRO A 100 5.53 13.83 16.50
CA PRO A 100 4.99 15.16 16.73
C PRO A 100 3.90 15.53 15.70
N PRO A 101 2.92 16.37 16.05
CA PRO A 101 1.95 16.86 15.07
C PRO A 101 2.62 17.76 14.01
N ASP A 102 1.88 18.06 12.94
CA ASP A 102 2.21 19.10 11.95
C ASP A 102 3.50 18.93 11.12
N MET A 103 3.99 17.70 10.94
CA MET A 103 5.11 17.45 10.02
C MET A 103 4.73 17.74 8.57
N ASP A 104 5.53 18.56 7.90
CA ASP A 104 5.46 18.75 6.45
C ASP A 104 6.16 17.59 5.70
N ALA A 105 6.18 17.66 4.37
CA ALA A 105 6.80 16.61 3.55
C ALA A 105 8.33 16.49 3.74
N ARG A 106 9.01 17.58 4.13
CA ARG A 106 10.45 17.60 4.39
C ARG A 106 10.75 16.97 5.74
N ASP A 107 10.03 17.38 6.77
CA ASP A 107 10.17 16.85 8.13
C ASP A 107 9.80 15.37 8.17
N ALA A 108 8.73 14.97 7.48
CA ALA A 108 8.35 13.56 7.36
C ALA A 108 9.43 12.71 6.66
N ALA A 109 10.09 13.25 5.63
CA ALA A 109 11.16 12.55 4.94
C ALA A 109 12.39 12.39 5.86
N ALA A 110 12.79 13.45 6.55
CA ALA A 110 13.88 13.38 7.52
C ALA A 110 13.56 12.41 8.67
N TRP A 111 12.32 12.42 9.17
CA TRP A 111 11.85 11.49 10.19
C TRP A 111 11.93 10.04 9.71
N ARG A 112 11.49 9.77 8.48
CA ARG A 112 11.50 8.43 7.89
C ARG A 112 12.91 7.84 7.85
N GLU A 113 13.90 8.59 7.35
CA GLU A 113 15.29 8.12 7.30
C GLU A 113 15.90 7.97 8.71
N SER A 114 15.64 8.91 9.61
CA SER A 114 16.26 8.92 10.95
C SER A 114 15.58 8.03 11.99
N VAL A 115 14.34 7.58 11.75
CA VAL A 115 13.54 6.82 12.73
C VAL A 115 13.03 5.50 12.18
N CYS A 116 12.48 5.49 10.97
CA CYS A 116 11.83 4.30 10.42
C CYS A 116 12.83 3.36 9.72
N TRP A 117 13.77 3.92 8.96
CA TRP A 117 14.75 3.17 8.16
C TRP A 117 16.17 3.60 8.50
N ARG A 118 16.51 3.45 9.78
CA ARG A 118 17.83 3.79 10.27
C ARG A 118 18.86 2.83 9.70
N ASP A 119 19.95 3.37 9.16
CA ASP A 119 21.02 2.57 8.56
C ASP A 119 21.78 1.71 9.60
N ASP A 120 21.63 2.00 10.90
CA ASP A 120 22.20 1.18 11.99
C ASP A 120 21.31 0.01 12.42
N VAL A 121 20.12 -0.13 11.82
CA VAL A 121 19.21 -1.26 12.00
C VAL A 121 19.22 -2.10 10.73
N PRO A 122 19.35 -3.45 10.83
CA PRO A 122 19.27 -4.32 9.67
C PRO A 122 17.99 -4.10 8.84
N GLU A 123 18.13 -4.09 7.51
CA GLU A 123 17.01 -3.85 6.59
C GLU A 123 15.87 -4.85 6.76
N ASP A 124 16.16 -6.08 7.19
CA ASP A 124 15.15 -7.11 7.45
C ASP A 124 14.34 -6.93 8.74
N GLU A 125 14.72 -5.95 9.57
CA GLU A 125 13.97 -5.49 10.75
C GLU A 125 13.14 -4.24 10.48
N TRP A 126 13.33 -3.58 9.34
CA TRP A 126 12.57 -2.38 8.99
C TRP A 126 11.08 -2.69 8.77
N PRO A 127 10.16 -1.91 9.37
CA PRO A 127 8.74 -2.10 9.15
C PRO A 127 8.33 -1.67 7.76
N HIS A 128 7.83 -2.62 6.96
CA HIS A 128 7.20 -2.33 5.67
C HIS A 128 5.71 -1.99 5.84
N TYR A 129 5.01 -2.55 6.82
CA TYR A 129 3.63 -2.18 7.13
C TYR A 129 3.57 -1.14 8.25
N LEU A 130 2.93 0.00 7.98
CA LEU A 130 2.80 1.10 8.93
C LEU A 130 1.33 1.48 9.15
N LEU A 131 0.82 1.28 10.37
CA LEU A 131 -0.50 1.76 10.78
C LEU A 131 -0.39 3.13 11.47
N LEU A 132 -1.00 4.16 10.89
CA LEU A 132 -1.12 5.48 11.50
C LEU A 132 -2.38 5.55 12.37
N LEU A 133 -2.25 6.04 13.60
CA LEU A 133 -3.37 6.33 14.50
C LEU A 133 -3.63 7.83 14.54
N GLY A 134 -4.89 8.22 14.43
CA GLY A 134 -5.30 9.62 14.54
C GLY A 134 -5.63 10.26 13.20
N ASP A 135 -6.31 11.40 13.33
CA ASP A 135 -6.75 12.23 12.21
C ASP A 135 -5.60 12.99 11.51
N LEU A 136 -5.93 13.74 10.46
CA LEU A 136 -4.99 14.50 9.64
C LEU A 136 -4.28 15.65 10.38
N HIS A 137 -4.86 16.18 11.46
CA HIS A 137 -4.21 17.17 12.32
C HIS A 137 -3.26 16.54 13.35
N HIS A 138 -3.43 15.25 13.67
CA HIS A 138 -2.50 14.52 14.54
C HIS A 138 -1.28 14.04 13.76
N ILE A 139 -1.51 13.41 12.61
CA ILE A 139 -0.47 12.92 11.69
C ILE A 139 -0.87 13.38 10.29
N SER A 140 -0.07 14.26 9.69
CA SER A 140 -0.43 14.93 8.43
C SER A 140 -0.64 13.96 7.26
N LEU A 141 -1.41 14.40 6.26
CA LEU A 141 -1.53 13.67 5.00
C LEU A 141 -0.18 13.57 4.27
N GLU A 142 0.63 14.64 4.33
CA GLU A 142 1.95 14.66 3.70
C GLU A 142 2.91 13.65 4.36
N PHE A 143 2.80 13.44 5.67
CA PHE A 143 3.50 12.37 6.36
C PHE A 143 3.11 10.99 5.81
N GLN A 144 1.81 10.71 5.70
CA GLN A 144 1.31 9.45 5.13
C GLN A 144 1.80 9.23 3.69
N HIS A 145 1.69 10.25 2.82
CA HIS A 145 2.19 10.17 1.44
C HIS A 145 3.71 9.95 1.37
N THR A 146 4.47 10.56 2.28
CA THR A 146 5.93 10.42 2.29
C THR A 146 6.35 9.00 2.66
N LEU A 147 5.68 8.38 3.63
CA LEU A 147 5.92 6.99 4.01
C LEU A 147 5.45 6.01 2.93
N ALA A 148 4.33 6.29 2.27
CA ALA A 148 3.75 5.42 1.23
C ALA A 148 4.62 5.23 -0.01
N THR A 149 5.76 5.94 -0.11
CA THR A 149 6.73 5.74 -1.21
C THR A 149 7.62 4.50 -1.01
N GLY A 150 7.79 4.01 0.22
CA GLY A 150 8.59 2.82 0.53
C GLY A 150 7.96 1.86 1.54
N ALA A 151 6.79 2.19 2.09
CA ALA A 151 6.02 1.36 3.01
C ALA A 151 4.55 1.22 2.57
N LEU A 152 3.89 0.19 3.09
CA LEU A 152 2.46 -0.04 2.97
C LEU A 152 1.76 0.62 4.15
N VAL A 153 1.16 1.78 3.90
CA VAL A 153 0.63 2.64 4.96
C VAL A 153 -0.90 2.59 5.00
N GLY A 154 -1.47 2.34 6.17
CA GLY A 154 -2.89 2.51 6.45
C GLY A 154 -3.12 3.46 7.62
N ARG A 155 -4.33 4.00 7.74
CA ARG A 155 -4.71 4.93 8.81
C ARG A 155 -6.02 4.54 9.46
N VAL A 156 -6.10 4.60 10.77
CA VAL A 156 -7.37 4.53 11.50
C VAL A 156 -7.64 5.82 12.25
N GLN A 157 -8.86 6.34 12.07
CA GLN A 157 -9.40 7.48 12.79
C GLN A 157 -10.88 7.24 13.06
N PHE A 158 -11.32 7.53 14.28
CA PHE A 158 -12.72 7.48 14.69
C PHE A 158 -13.02 8.69 15.56
N GLU A 159 -14.11 9.39 15.23
CA GLU A 159 -14.61 10.53 15.99
C GLU A 159 -16.07 10.36 16.39
N GLY A 160 -16.39 10.87 17.58
CA GLY A 160 -17.74 11.01 18.08
C GLY A 160 -18.51 12.12 17.37
N ALA A 161 -19.78 12.28 17.75
CA ALA A 161 -20.66 13.25 17.10
C ALA A 161 -20.23 14.72 17.32
N ALA A 162 -19.47 14.99 18.37
CA ALA A 162 -18.96 16.33 18.69
C ALA A 162 -17.48 16.52 18.28
N GLY A 163 -16.91 15.62 17.47
CA GLY A 163 -15.53 15.71 16.96
C GLY A 163 -14.45 15.27 17.96
N GLU A 164 -14.84 14.70 19.10
CA GLU A 164 -13.96 14.08 20.08
C GLU A 164 -13.43 12.72 19.59
N ILE A 165 -12.25 12.31 20.06
CA ILE A 165 -11.69 10.99 19.76
C ILE A 165 -12.62 9.90 20.31
N ASP A 166 -13.04 8.97 19.44
CA ASP A 166 -13.89 7.83 19.80
C ASP A 166 -13.04 6.59 20.06
N LEU A 167 -12.56 6.43 21.30
CA LEU A 167 -11.76 5.28 21.72
C LEU A 167 -12.51 3.94 21.59
N ASP A 168 -13.84 3.95 21.75
CA ASP A 168 -14.66 2.75 21.58
C ASP A 168 -14.71 2.33 20.10
N GLY A 169 -14.75 3.28 19.17
CA GLY A 169 -14.60 3.04 17.74
C GLY A 169 -13.26 2.39 17.38
N TYR A 170 -12.16 2.85 17.98
CA TYR A 170 -10.83 2.24 17.82
C TYR A 170 -10.80 0.79 18.35
N ALA A 171 -11.33 0.56 19.55
CA ALA A 171 -11.40 -0.76 20.15
C ALA A 171 -12.28 -1.72 19.33
N ALA A 172 -13.47 -1.28 18.93
CA ALA A 172 -14.40 -2.06 18.11
C ALA A 172 -13.79 -2.44 16.75
N TYR A 173 -13.05 -1.51 16.12
CA TYR A 173 -12.31 -1.81 14.91
C TYR A 173 -11.23 -2.87 15.14
N ALA A 174 -10.38 -2.68 16.16
CA ALA A 174 -9.29 -3.60 16.47
C ALA A 174 -9.80 -5.02 16.82
N GLU A 175 -10.87 -5.11 17.60
CA GLU A 175 -11.54 -6.37 17.91
C GLU A 175 -12.13 -7.03 16.68
N LYS A 176 -12.80 -6.27 15.81
CA LYS A 176 -13.34 -6.77 14.54
C LYS A 176 -12.23 -7.38 13.67
N VAL A 177 -11.12 -6.67 13.47
CA VAL A 177 -10.00 -7.16 12.66
C VAL A 177 -9.42 -8.44 13.27
N ALA A 178 -9.20 -8.47 14.59
CA ALA A 178 -8.69 -9.65 15.28
C ALA A 178 -9.65 -10.85 15.21
N ARG A 179 -10.97 -10.61 15.31
CA ARG A 179 -12.00 -11.63 15.17
C ARG A 179 -11.94 -12.27 13.78
N TYR A 180 -12.03 -11.47 12.71
CA TYR A 180 -11.98 -11.98 11.35
C TYR A 180 -10.66 -12.69 11.00
N ALA A 181 -9.53 -12.23 11.55
CA ALA A 181 -8.24 -12.88 11.33
C ALA A 181 -8.12 -14.27 12.00
N ARG A 182 -8.76 -14.47 13.17
CA ARG A 182 -8.70 -15.72 13.95
C ARG A 182 -9.76 -16.73 13.52
N GLU A 183 -11.00 -16.28 13.40
CA GLU A 183 -12.14 -17.14 13.09
C GLU A 183 -12.14 -17.53 11.61
N GLY A 184 -11.55 -16.70 10.75
CA GLY A 184 -11.75 -16.78 9.31
C GLY A 184 -13.21 -16.54 8.95
N SER A 185 -13.58 -16.88 7.72
CA SER A 185 -14.97 -16.97 7.30
C SER A 185 -15.47 -18.40 7.44
N THR A 186 -16.78 -18.56 7.64
CA THR A 186 -17.54 -19.77 7.27
C THR A 186 -17.13 -20.23 5.85
N PRO A 187 -17.26 -21.53 5.49
CA PRO A 187 -16.24 -22.34 4.78
C PRO A 187 -15.90 -21.98 3.32
N GLU A 188 -16.30 -20.82 2.82
CA GLU A 188 -16.14 -20.38 1.44
C GLU A 188 -14.65 -20.15 1.09
N PRO A 189 -14.13 -20.82 0.05
CA PRO A 189 -12.73 -20.69 -0.35
C PRO A 189 -12.44 -19.37 -1.10
N SER A 190 -13.47 -18.69 -1.59
CA SER A 190 -13.32 -17.58 -2.54
C SER A 190 -14.31 -16.44 -2.24
N PRO A 191 -13.91 -15.16 -2.44
CA PRO A 191 -14.77 -14.02 -2.15
C PRO A 191 -15.72 -13.69 -3.30
N ASP A 192 -16.72 -12.85 -2.99
CA ASP A 192 -17.53 -12.16 -4.01
C ASP A 192 -16.83 -10.88 -4.47
N MET A 193 -16.95 -10.55 -5.76
CA MET A 193 -16.56 -9.25 -6.29
C MET A 193 -17.79 -8.45 -6.72
N LEU A 194 -17.92 -7.26 -6.16
CA LEU A 194 -19.07 -6.38 -6.33
C LEU A 194 -18.63 -5.12 -7.08
N PHE A 195 -19.43 -4.69 -8.04
CA PHE A 195 -19.14 -3.57 -8.93
C PHE A 195 -20.30 -2.60 -8.96
N PHE A 196 -20.08 -1.35 -8.56
CA PHE A 196 -21.13 -0.33 -8.47
C PHE A 196 -20.69 0.98 -9.13
N ALA A 197 -21.57 1.58 -9.92
CA ALA A 197 -21.47 2.95 -10.41
C ALA A 197 -22.80 3.68 -10.12
N ALA A 198 -22.73 4.82 -9.46
CA ALA A 198 -23.91 5.63 -9.17
C ALA A 198 -24.52 6.22 -10.45
N ARG A 199 -25.83 6.05 -10.65
CA ARG A 199 -26.57 6.62 -11.78
C ARG A 199 -27.19 7.97 -11.42
N ASP A 200 -26.34 8.97 -11.22
CA ASP A 200 -26.76 10.34 -10.88
C ASP A 200 -27.02 11.23 -12.11
N GLY A 201 -26.86 10.68 -13.32
CA GLY A 201 -27.03 11.39 -14.59
C GLY A 201 -25.83 12.24 -15.03
N SER A 202 -24.74 12.27 -14.26
CA SER A 202 -23.55 13.06 -14.60
C SER A 202 -22.65 12.36 -15.62
N THR A 203 -21.85 13.13 -16.37
CA THR A 203 -20.89 12.57 -17.34
C THR A 203 -19.74 11.82 -16.66
N ALA A 204 -19.39 12.20 -15.43
CA ALA A 204 -18.31 11.60 -14.68
C ALA A 204 -18.63 10.17 -14.23
N THR A 205 -19.83 9.95 -13.67
CA THR A 205 -20.27 8.62 -13.25
C THR A 205 -20.52 7.69 -14.45
N HIS A 206 -21.06 8.21 -15.56
CA HIS A 206 -21.11 7.48 -16.83
C HIS A 206 -19.72 7.08 -17.34
N ALA A 207 -18.73 7.97 -17.25
CA ALA A 207 -17.36 7.64 -17.62
C ALA A 207 -16.76 6.56 -16.70
N GLY A 208 -17.05 6.63 -15.40
CA GLY A 208 -16.69 5.59 -14.43
C GLY A 208 -17.31 4.23 -14.77
N GLU A 209 -18.60 4.21 -15.12
CA GLU A 209 -19.27 2.99 -15.55
C GLU A 209 -18.65 2.41 -16.83
N ALA A 210 -18.53 3.24 -17.88
CA ALA A 210 -18.10 2.80 -19.20
C ALA A 210 -16.61 2.48 -19.31
N LYS A 211 -15.74 3.13 -18.52
CA LYS A 211 -14.28 2.98 -18.62
C LYS A 211 -13.66 2.19 -17.48
N LEU A 212 -14.33 2.08 -16.33
CA LEU A 212 -13.79 1.39 -15.16
C LEU A 212 -14.67 0.21 -14.76
N VAL A 213 -15.91 0.44 -14.33
CA VAL A 213 -16.75 -0.59 -13.68
C VAL A 213 -17.11 -1.72 -14.66
N GLY A 214 -17.74 -1.40 -15.79
CA GLY A 214 -18.13 -2.38 -16.80
C GLY A 214 -16.95 -3.17 -17.36
N PRO A 215 -15.88 -2.49 -17.84
CA PRO A 215 -14.68 -3.16 -18.31
C PRO A 215 -13.96 -4.03 -17.25
N SER A 216 -14.03 -3.67 -15.97
CA SER A 216 -13.44 -4.47 -14.88
C SER A 216 -14.25 -5.72 -14.58
N LEU A 217 -15.58 -5.59 -14.51
CA LEU A 217 -16.49 -6.72 -14.34
C LEU A 217 -16.30 -7.74 -15.48
N ALA A 218 -16.26 -7.28 -16.73
CA ALA A 218 -16.04 -8.14 -17.90
C ALA A 218 -14.70 -8.88 -17.82
N ALA A 219 -13.62 -8.21 -17.42
CA ALA A 219 -12.30 -8.84 -17.29
C ALA A 219 -12.25 -9.89 -16.17
N VAL A 220 -12.98 -9.67 -15.06
CA VAL A 220 -13.10 -10.65 -13.98
C VAL A 220 -13.91 -11.86 -14.45
N GLN A 221 -15.05 -11.65 -15.11
CA GLN A 221 -15.89 -12.73 -15.64
C GLN A 221 -15.12 -13.57 -16.68
N GLU A 222 -14.41 -12.95 -17.61
CA GLU A 222 -13.53 -13.66 -18.57
C GLU A 222 -12.43 -14.47 -17.85
N GLY A 223 -11.90 -13.94 -16.74
CA GLY A 223 -10.95 -14.65 -15.89
C GLY A 223 -11.55 -15.89 -15.21
N MET A 224 -12.79 -15.79 -14.74
CA MET A 224 -13.56 -16.89 -14.15
C MET A 224 -13.87 -17.97 -15.18
N ASP A 225 -14.39 -17.59 -16.35
CA ASP A 225 -14.75 -18.51 -17.43
C ASP A 225 -13.54 -19.32 -17.93
N ARG A 226 -12.35 -18.71 -17.91
CA ARG A 226 -11.08 -19.36 -18.26
C ARG A 226 -10.41 -20.09 -17.10
N GLY A 227 -11.00 -20.11 -15.90
CA GLY A 227 -10.42 -20.73 -14.71
C GLY A 227 -9.12 -20.08 -14.21
N ARG A 228 -8.83 -18.83 -14.63
CA ARG A 228 -7.59 -18.10 -14.27
C ARG A 228 -7.76 -17.20 -13.05
N PHE A 229 -8.97 -17.10 -12.52
CA PHE A 229 -9.28 -16.22 -11.40
C PHE A 229 -10.36 -16.81 -10.50
N ALA A 230 -9.94 -17.28 -9.33
CA ALA A 230 -10.79 -17.98 -8.38
C ALA A 230 -11.53 -17.01 -7.45
N VAL A 231 -12.70 -16.55 -7.91
CA VAL A 231 -13.68 -15.81 -7.11
C VAL A 231 -15.01 -16.56 -7.13
N ALA A 232 -15.80 -16.43 -6.06
CA ALA A 232 -17.09 -17.15 -5.95
C ALA A 232 -18.13 -16.58 -6.92
N SER A 233 -18.19 -15.25 -7.01
CA SER A 233 -19.05 -14.55 -7.95
C SER A 233 -18.47 -13.17 -8.31
N ALA A 234 -18.84 -12.66 -9.47
CA ALA A 234 -18.55 -11.29 -9.88
C ALA A 234 -19.81 -10.68 -10.49
N ARG A 235 -20.33 -9.61 -9.88
CA ARG A 235 -21.60 -9.01 -10.29
C ARG A 235 -21.62 -7.49 -10.19
N GLY A 236 -22.35 -6.88 -11.11
CA GLY A 236 -22.79 -5.50 -10.99
C GLY A 236 -23.86 -5.34 -9.92
N ILE A 237 -23.85 -4.22 -9.21
CA ILE A 237 -24.92 -3.77 -8.33
C ILE A 237 -25.70 -2.71 -9.09
N ASP A 238 -26.99 -2.97 -9.34
CA ASP A 238 -27.92 -1.99 -9.86
C ASP A 238 -28.73 -1.43 -8.68
N ALA A 239 -28.21 -0.37 -8.05
CA ALA A 239 -28.83 0.30 -6.91
C ALA A 239 -29.00 1.78 -7.22
N GLU A 240 -30.21 2.28 -7.02
CA GLU A 240 -30.52 3.72 -7.13
C GLU A 240 -30.65 4.37 -5.75
N THR A 241 -30.90 3.58 -4.71
CA THR A 241 -31.09 4.05 -3.33
C THR A 241 -30.01 3.56 -2.37
N THR A 242 -29.90 4.21 -1.20
CA THR A 242 -28.98 3.80 -0.14
C THR A 242 -29.29 2.38 0.38
N ASP A 243 -30.57 2.06 0.58
CA ASP A 243 -31.01 0.74 1.06
C ASP A 243 -30.65 -0.39 0.10
N GLU A 244 -30.82 -0.17 -1.21
CA GLU A 244 -30.46 -1.17 -2.23
C GLU A 244 -28.95 -1.43 -2.25
N LEU A 245 -28.12 -0.39 -2.14
CA LEU A 245 -26.66 -0.55 -2.09
C LEU A 245 -26.22 -1.28 -0.82
N LEU A 246 -26.79 -0.89 0.34
CA LEU A 246 -26.51 -1.53 1.62
C LEU A 246 -26.93 -3.01 1.59
N ALA A 247 -28.14 -3.31 1.11
CA ALA A 247 -28.64 -4.68 0.97
C ALA A 247 -27.78 -5.51 0.01
N ALA A 248 -27.31 -4.93 -1.10
CA ALA A 248 -26.44 -5.61 -2.05
C ALA A 248 -25.05 -5.94 -1.46
N GLY A 249 -24.57 -5.12 -0.53
CA GLY A 249 -23.31 -5.32 0.22
C GLY A 249 -23.45 -6.15 1.49
N ALA A 250 -24.67 -6.46 1.95
CA ALA A 250 -24.94 -7.21 3.19
C ALA A 250 -24.75 -8.73 3.06
N SER A 251 -23.97 -9.21 2.08
CA SER A 251 -23.69 -10.63 1.85
C SER A 251 -23.05 -11.28 3.09
N GLY A 252 -23.34 -12.57 3.31
CA GLY A 252 -22.65 -13.37 4.32
C GLY A 252 -21.25 -13.84 3.92
N ARG A 253 -20.88 -13.66 2.64
CA ARG A 253 -19.54 -13.98 2.14
C ARG A 253 -18.65 -12.74 2.17
N PRO A 254 -17.35 -12.88 2.48
CA PRO A 254 -16.40 -11.80 2.31
C PRO A 254 -16.41 -11.31 0.86
N SER A 255 -16.36 -10.01 0.68
CA SER A 255 -16.47 -9.39 -0.63
C SER A 255 -15.48 -8.25 -0.82
N VAL A 256 -15.11 -8.04 -2.07
CA VAL A 256 -14.40 -6.85 -2.54
C VAL A 256 -15.37 -6.00 -3.33
N LEU A 257 -15.61 -4.76 -2.88
CA LEU A 257 -16.46 -3.81 -3.59
C LEU A 257 -15.60 -2.76 -4.30
N LEU A 258 -15.86 -2.55 -5.59
CA LEU A 258 -15.53 -1.30 -6.28
C LEU A 258 -16.79 -0.44 -6.36
N SER A 259 -16.76 0.77 -5.81
CA SER A 259 -17.83 1.77 -5.98
C SER A 259 -17.29 3.02 -6.67
N VAL A 260 -18.06 3.56 -7.62
CA VAL A 260 -17.83 4.85 -8.26
C VAL A 260 -19.02 5.77 -8.03
N SER A 261 -18.80 6.94 -7.45
CA SER A 261 -19.82 7.97 -7.26
C SER A 261 -19.18 9.36 -7.14
N HIS A 262 -19.99 10.41 -7.03
CA HIS A 262 -19.49 11.65 -6.43
C HIS A 262 -19.42 11.50 -4.92
N GLY A 263 -18.49 12.23 -4.32
CA GLY A 263 -18.54 12.53 -2.90
C GLY A 263 -19.15 13.91 -2.69
N LEU A 264 -19.90 14.07 -1.59
CA LEU A 264 -20.54 15.32 -1.25
C LEU A 264 -19.49 16.40 -0.98
N GLY A 265 -19.59 17.50 -1.73
CA GLY A 265 -18.89 18.74 -1.47
C GLY A 265 -19.78 19.77 -0.76
N PRO A 266 -19.32 21.03 -0.65
CA PRO A 266 -20.05 22.08 0.03
C PRO A 266 -21.40 22.39 -0.64
N PRO A 267 -22.46 22.67 0.13
CA PRO A 267 -23.68 23.28 -0.39
C PRO A 267 -23.39 24.62 -1.07
N ARG A 268 -24.35 25.15 -1.87
CA ARG A 268 -24.19 26.43 -2.59
C ARG A 268 -23.79 27.62 -1.71
N ARG A 269 -24.14 27.61 -0.42
CA ARG A 269 -23.82 28.66 0.55
C ARG A 269 -22.64 28.28 1.48
N GLY A 270 -21.91 27.21 1.16
CA GLY A 270 -20.96 26.59 2.08
C GLY A 270 -21.63 25.75 3.17
N PHE A 271 -20.80 25.08 3.97
CA PHE A 271 -21.24 24.43 5.20
C PHE A 271 -21.56 25.46 6.28
N ARG A 272 -22.51 25.17 7.18
CA ARG A 272 -22.91 26.08 8.25
C ARG A 272 -21.91 26.11 9.41
N SER A 273 -21.17 25.03 9.60
CA SER A 273 -20.16 24.86 10.63
C SER A 273 -19.08 23.87 10.18
N GLU A 274 -17.94 23.90 10.87
CA GLU A 274 -16.89 22.89 10.72
C GLU A 274 -17.43 21.46 10.98
N GLU A 275 -18.25 21.30 12.02
CA GLU A 275 -18.88 20.03 12.37
C GLU A 275 -19.80 19.50 11.25
N GLU A 276 -20.58 20.38 10.59
CA GLU A 276 -21.40 19.95 9.44
C GLU A 276 -20.52 19.47 8.28
N GLN A 277 -19.40 20.16 8.04
CA GLN A 277 -18.44 19.78 7.01
C GLN A 277 -17.84 18.40 7.31
N GLN A 278 -17.31 18.20 8.51
CA GLN A 278 -16.69 16.94 8.94
C GLN A 278 -17.66 15.75 8.87
N ARG A 279 -18.92 15.96 9.25
CA ARG A 279 -19.94 14.90 9.22
C ARG A 279 -20.42 14.52 7.82
N ARG A 280 -20.44 15.45 6.87
CA ARG A 280 -21.13 15.28 5.57
C ARG A 280 -20.21 15.19 4.36
N GLN A 281 -19.08 15.88 4.38
CA GLN A 281 -18.18 15.93 3.22
C GLN A 281 -17.59 14.55 2.94
N GLY A 282 -17.58 14.15 1.67
CA GLY A 282 -17.12 12.83 1.24
C GLY A 282 -18.16 11.71 1.31
N ALA A 283 -19.37 11.95 1.84
CA ALA A 283 -20.49 11.01 1.74
C ALA A 283 -20.87 10.76 0.26
N LEU A 284 -21.39 9.59 -0.06
CA LEU A 284 -21.60 9.21 -1.46
C LEU A 284 -22.94 9.69 -1.98
N LEU A 285 -22.94 10.35 -3.15
CA LEU A 285 -24.15 10.70 -3.89
C LEU A 285 -24.55 9.55 -4.82
N LEU A 286 -25.72 8.98 -4.58
CA LEU A 286 -26.31 7.90 -5.36
C LEU A 286 -27.34 8.46 -6.37
N GLY A 287 -28.01 7.56 -7.09
CA GLY A 287 -29.15 7.91 -7.93
C GLY A 287 -30.24 8.63 -7.13
N ARG A 288 -31.12 9.36 -7.84
CA ARG A 288 -32.27 10.08 -7.24
C ARG A 288 -31.90 11.14 -6.18
N GLY A 289 -30.63 11.48 -6.02
CA GLY A 289 -30.15 12.44 -5.02
C GLY A 289 -30.01 11.84 -3.61
N GLU A 290 -30.06 10.52 -3.48
CA GLU A 290 -29.83 9.79 -2.23
C GLU A 290 -28.37 9.94 -1.76
N VAL A 291 -28.18 9.99 -0.44
CA VAL A 291 -26.84 10.19 0.17
C VAL A 291 -26.53 9.06 1.12
N LEU A 292 -25.45 8.32 0.86
CA LEU A 292 -24.87 7.37 1.81
C LEU A 292 -23.83 8.09 2.68
N ASP A 293 -24.23 8.54 3.85
CA ASP A 293 -23.37 9.17 4.85
C ASP A 293 -23.10 8.26 6.07
N ALA A 294 -22.37 8.81 7.05
CA ALA A 294 -22.00 8.09 8.26
C ALA A 294 -23.21 7.66 9.11
N GLU A 295 -24.27 8.47 9.15
CA GLU A 295 -25.49 8.16 9.91
C GLU A 295 -26.20 6.97 9.27
N ARG A 296 -26.31 6.98 7.94
CA ARG A 296 -26.92 5.89 7.18
C ARG A 296 -26.13 4.60 7.24
N MET A 297 -24.80 4.65 7.36
CA MET A 297 -23.95 3.46 7.51
C MET A 297 -23.94 2.85 8.91
N ARG A 298 -24.23 3.65 9.95
CA ARG A 298 -24.08 3.22 11.33
C ARG A 298 -25.01 2.04 11.64
N GLY A 299 -24.43 0.96 12.15
CA GLY A 299 -25.16 -0.26 12.53
C GLY A 299 -25.72 -1.07 11.35
N GLN A 300 -25.50 -0.66 10.10
CA GLN A 300 -25.94 -1.41 8.94
C GLN A 300 -24.96 -2.51 8.58
N ARG A 301 -25.45 -3.68 8.19
CA ARG A 301 -24.59 -4.73 7.67
C ARG A 301 -24.12 -4.35 6.27
N PHE A 302 -22.82 -4.16 6.07
CA PHE A 302 -22.27 -3.75 4.78
C PHE A 302 -20.83 -4.23 4.63
N LEU A 303 -20.59 -5.15 3.70
CA LEU A 303 -19.28 -5.78 3.48
C LEU A 303 -18.66 -6.38 4.75
N PRO A 304 -19.38 -7.23 5.52
CA PRO A 304 -18.83 -7.83 6.73
C PRO A 304 -17.54 -8.60 6.43
N GLY A 305 -16.42 -8.18 7.01
CA GLY A 305 -15.11 -8.78 6.76
C GLY A 305 -14.53 -8.52 5.36
N GLY A 306 -15.19 -7.66 4.58
CA GLY A 306 -14.83 -7.32 3.20
C GLY A 306 -13.82 -6.18 3.09
N LEU A 307 -13.51 -5.81 1.85
CA LEU A 307 -12.63 -4.69 1.51
C LEU A 307 -13.32 -3.79 0.48
N TRP A 308 -13.14 -2.48 0.61
CA TRP A 308 -13.86 -1.52 -0.21
C TRP A 308 -12.91 -0.56 -0.94
N PHE A 309 -12.96 -0.55 -2.27
CA PHE A 309 -12.38 0.50 -3.10
C PHE A 309 -13.45 1.55 -3.43
N CYS A 310 -13.36 2.72 -2.81
CA CYS A 310 -14.29 3.83 -2.91
C CYS A 310 -13.73 4.97 -3.77
N LEU A 311 -14.15 5.05 -5.03
CA LEU A 311 -13.81 6.16 -5.93
C LEU A 311 -14.88 7.25 -5.82
N ALA A 312 -14.58 8.26 -5.02
CA ALA A 312 -15.38 9.46 -4.84
C ALA A 312 -14.50 10.61 -4.32
N CYS A 313 -14.74 11.85 -4.76
CA CYS A 313 -14.05 13.03 -4.20
C CYS A 313 -14.23 13.08 -2.69
N PHE A 314 -13.15 13.30 -1.95
CA PHE A 314 -13.15 13.35 -0.48
C PHE A 314 -13.68 12.09 0.22
N GLY A 315 -13.84 10.96 -0.49
CA GLY A 315 -14.41 9.73 0.07
C GLY A 315 -13.60 9.13 1.22
N ALA A 316 -12.30 9.45 1.32
CA ALA A 316 -11.46 9.09 2.46
C ALA A 316 -11.27 10.24 3.46
N GLY A 317 -11.40 11.50 3.05
CA GLY A 317 -11.14 12.66 3.90
C GLY A 317 -11.04 13.95 3.13
N THR A 318 -10.63 15.01 3.81
CA THR A 318 -10.41 16.34 3.23
C THR A 318 -9.13 16.94 3.81
N PRO A 319 -8.10 17.22 2.99
CA PRO A 319 -6.86 17.80 3.46
C PRO A 319 -6.99 19.29 3.74
N SER A 320 -6.00 19.85 4.41
CA SER A 320 -5.89 21.30 4.64
C SER A 320 -5.57 22.05 3.35
N THR A 321 -4.85 21.39 2.44
CA THR A 321 -4.50 21.92 1.12
C THR A 321 -4.69 20.84 0.06
N SER A 322 -5.26 21.23 -1.08
CA SER A 322 -5.38 20.34 -2.24
C SER A 322 -4.13 20.42 -3.12
N ALA A 323 -3.75 19.29 -3.72
CA ALA A 323 -2.72 19.26 -4.77
C ALA A 323 -3.09 20.13 -6.00
N TYR A 324 -4.40 20.38 -6.18
CA TYR A 324 -4.95 21.18 -7.27
C TYR A 324 -5.13 22.65 -6.90
N HIS A 325 -4.86 23.05 -5.65
CA HIS A 325 -5.19 24.38 -5.13
C HIS A 325 -4.61 25.51 -5.98
N ALA A 326 -3.29 25.48 -6.26
CA ALA A 326 -2.62 26.55 -7.00
C ALA A 326 -3.21 26.72 -8.42
N TRP A 327 -3.48 25.62 -9.10
CA TRP A 327 -4.08 25.62 -10.44
C TRP A 327 -5.53 26.11 -10.42
N LEU A 328 -6.35 25.62 -9.50
CA LEU A 328 -7.75 26.04 -9.35
C LEU A 328 -7.87 27.51 -8.94
N ALA A 329 -6.98 28.00 -8.07
CA ALA A 329 -6.93 29.40 -7.66
C ALA A 329 -6.57 30.32 -8.83
N GLN A 330 -5.68 29.88 -9.72
CA GLN A 330 -5.40 30.61 -10.95
C GLN A 330 -6.63 30.69 -11.86
N LEU A 331 -7.30 29.55 -12.11
CA LEU A 331 -8.53 29.53 -12.92
C LEU A 331 -9.65 30.40 -12.34
N ALA A 332 -9.77 30.41 -11.00
CA ALA A 332 -10.76 31.24 -10.31
C ALA A 332 -10.45 32.74 -10.48
N LYS A 333 -9.19 33.16 -10.34
CA LYS A 333 -8.76 34.55 -10.56
C LYS A 333 -9.01 35.03 -12.00
N GLU A 334 -8.86 34.12 -12.97
CA GLU A 334 -9.12 34.40 -14.39
C GLU A 334 -10.63 34.43 -14.73
N GLY A 335 -11.51 34.15 -13.76
CA GLY A 335 -12.96 34.07 -13.99
C GLY A 335 -13.37 32.88 -14.87
N ALA A 336 -12.47 31.92 -15.07
CA ALA A 336 -12.69 30.78 -15.95
C ALA A 336 -13.88 29.93 -15.47
N TYR A 337 -14.61 29.36 -16.43
CA TYR A 337 -15.72 28.43 -16.18
C TYR A 337 -16.86 28.98 -15.29
N GLY A 338 -17.03 30.31 -15.21
CA GLY A 338 -18.17 30.93 -14.51
C GLY A 338 -18.16 30.72 -13.00
N GLY A 339 -16.98 30.79 -12.36
CA GLY A 339 -16.83 30.68 -10.91
C GLY A 339 -16.94 29.25 -10.36
N LYS A 340 -16.95 28.23 -11.21
CA LYS A 340 -16.96 26.82 -10.80
C LYS A 340 -15.69 26.42 -10.05
N ALA A 341 -14.52 26.93 -10.45
CA ALA A 341 -13.25 26.67 -9.78
C ALA A 341 -13.25 27.19 -8.33
N GLU A 342 -13.81 28.39 -8.10
CA GLU A 342 -13.98 28.97 -6.75
C GLU A 342 -14.83 28.06 -5.85
N ARG A 343 -15.91 27.48 -6.39
CA ARG A 343 -16.76 26.54 -5.64
C ARG A 343 -16.03 25.26 -5.27
N VAL A 344 -15.12 24.78 -6.12
CA VAL A 344 -14.31 23.61 -5.79
C VAL A 344 -13.37 23.94 -4.64
N LEU A 345 -12.75 25.13 -4.64
CA LEU A 345 -11.88 25.59 -3.56
C LEU A 345 -12.61 25.75 -2.22
N GLN A 346 -13.90 26.09 -2.23
CA GLN A 346 -14.76 26.12 -1.03
C GLN A 346 -14.96 24.76 -0.36
N SER A 347 -14.50 23.66 -0.98
CA SER A 347 -14.53 22.32 -0.38
C SER A 347 -13.40 22.12 0.63
N LEU A 348 -12.36 22.96 0.63
CA LEU A 348 -11.29 22.87 1.62
C LEU A 348 -11.75 23.44 2.97
N PRO A 349 -11.16 22.99 4.09
CA PRO A 349 -11.41 23.59 5.39
C PRO A 349 -11.10 25.09 5.35
N ALA A 350 -11.95 25.89 6.00
CA ALA A 350 -11.71 27.32 6.15
C ALA A 350 -10.43 27.56 6.98
N PRO A 351 -9.78 28.74 6.85
CA PRO A 351 -8.63 29.06 7.69
C PRO A 351 -8.94 28.88 9.19
N GLY A 352 -8.14 28.05 9.87
CA GLY A 352 -8.32 27.71 11.28
C GLY A 352 -9.18 26.46 11.55
N HIS A 353 -9.86 25.91 10.55
CA HIS A 353 -10.52 24.61 10.65
C HIS A 353 -9.53 23.49 10.34
N ARG A 354 -9.70 22.34 11.00
CA ARG A 354 -8.76 21.22 10.86
C ARG A 354 -9.08 20.37 9.62
N PRO A 355 -8.05 19.77 8.97
CA PRO A 355 -8.28 18.68 8.02
C PRO A 355 -8.79 17.44 8.72
N PHE A 356 -9.52 16.57 8.02
CA PHE A 356 -10.20 15.43 8.63
C PHE A 356 -10.31 14.20 7.71
N VAL A 357 -10.33 13.01 8.28
CA VAL A 357 -10.80 11.77 7.65
C VAL A 357 -12.33 11.82 7.53
N ALA A 358 -12.91 11.38 6.42
CA ALA A 358 -14.35 11.51 6.17
C ALA A 358 -15.16 10.62 7.12
N ALA A 359 -16.30 11.10 7.64
CA ALA A 359 -17.07 10.37 8.65
C ALA A 359 -17.66 9.03 8.14
N MET A 360 -18.00 8.94 6.85
CA MET A 360 -18.61 7.76 6.24
C MET A 360 -17.72 6.50 6.35
N PRO A 361 -16.44 6.50 5.88
CA PRO A 361 -15.58 5.34 6.05
C PRO A 361 -15.24 5.06 7.52
N GLN A 362 -15.21 6.07 8.40
CA GLN A 362 -15.06 5.84 9.85
C GLN A 362 -16.23 5.00 10.40
N ALA A 363 -17.48 5.37 10.06
CA ALA A 363 -18.66 4.62 10.48
C ALA A 363 -18.65 3.19 9.90
N ALA A 364 -18.22 3.02 8.65
CA ALA A 364 -18.05 1.71 8.04
C ALA A 364 -17.01 0.84 8.79
N LEU A 365 -15.87 1.42 9.12
CA LEU A 365 -14.76 0.72 9.78
C LEU A 365 -15.05 0.45 11.26
N ALA A 366 -15.73 1.33 11.99
CA ALA A 366 -16.10 1.07 13.39
C ALA A 366 -17.19 -0.01 13.52
N ASN A 367 -18.02 -0.19 12.47
CA ASN A 367 -19.13 -1.13 12.50
C ASN A 367 -18.66 -2.60 12.58
N PRO A 368 -19.09 -3.39 13.58
CA PRO A 368 -18.74 -4.81 13.71
C PRO A 368 -19.06 -5.66 12.47
N GLU A 369 -20.10 -5.30 11.71
CA GLU A 369 -20.55 -5.94 10.48
C GLU A 369 -20.13 -5.17 9.21
N GLY A 370 -19.11 -4.31 9.36
CA GLY A 370 -18.54 -3.49 8.30
C GLY A 370 -17.28 -4.08 7.63
N PRO A 371 -16.69 -3.36 6.64
CA PRO A 371 -15.43 -3.74 6.00
C PRO A 371 -14.24 -3.68 6.96
N LEU A 372 -13.16 -4.37 6.60
CA LEU A 372 -11.88 -4.36 7.31
C LEU A 372 -10.98 -3.20 6.91
N ALA A 373 -11.09 -2.76 5.66
CA ALA A 373 -10.35 -1.61 5.14
C ALA A 373 -11.08 -0.95 3.98
N VAL A 374 -10.82 0.35 3.78
CA VAL A 374 -11.35 1.16 2.69
C VAL A 374 -10.19 1.86 1.99
N ILE A 375 -10.00 1.59 0.70
CA ILE A 375 -9.17 2.43 -0.17
C ILE A 375 -10.06 3.54 -0.70
N GLY A 376 -9.73 4.79 -0.44
CA GLY A 376 -10.54 5.93 -0.88
C GLY A 376 -9.68 7.13 -1.26
N HIS A 377 -10.34 8.16 -1.80
CA HIS A 377 -9.64 9.36 -2.27
C HIS A 377 -9.70 10.48 -1.22
N MET A 378 -8.54 10.99 -0.80
CA MET A 378 -8.42 12.02 0.24
C MET A 378 -8.74 13.43 -0.27
N ASP A 379 -8.62 13.67 -1.58
CA ASP A 379 -8.82 14.99 -2.20
C ASP A 379 -9.87 14.89 -3.34
N LEU A 380 -9.83 15.79 -4.32
CA LEU A 380 -10.59 15.72 -5.57
C LEU A 380 -10.19 14.50 -6.41
N ALA A 381 -11.15 13.60 -6.63
CA ALA A 381 -10.98 12.43 -7.51
C ALA A 381 -11.35 12.79 -8.96
N TRP A 382 -10.50 12.43 -9.90
CA TRP A 382 -10.68 12.68 -11.32
C TRP A 382 -10.78 11.37 -12.10
N THR A 383 -11.16 11.45 -13.37
CA THR A 383 -11.26 10.27 -14.24
C THR A 383 -9.90 9.74 -14.70
N TYR A 384 -8.80 10.37 -14.30
CA TYR A 384 -7.46 10.11 -14.83
C TYR A 384 -6.92 8.74 -14.42
N SER A 385 -7.12 8.36 -13.16
CA SER A 385 -6.70 7.08 -12.58
C SER A 385 -7.13 5.86 -13.43
N PHE A 386 -8.26 5.96 -14.14
CA PHE A 386 -8.76 4.92 -15.03
C PHE A 386 -8.87 5.31 -16.51
N SER A 387 -8.31 6.46 -16.92
CA SER A 387 -8.25 6.89 -18.32
C SER A 387 -6.81 6.91 -18.84
N SER A 388 -6.62 6.81 -20.16
CA SER A 388 -5.28 6.97 -20.77
C SER A 388 -4.87 8.43 -20.73
N ALA A 389 -3.60 8.70 -20.37
CA ALA A 389 -3.04 10.05 -20.38
C ALA A 389 -2.91 10.61 -21.80
N SER A 390 -2.59 9.74 -22.78
CA SER A 390 -2.47 10.10 -24.20
C SER A 390 -3.81 10.16 -24.93
N ASN A 391 -4.81 9.42 -24.44
CA ASN A 391 -6.15 9.38 -25.02
C ASN A 391 -7.21 9.21 -23.92
N PRO A 392 -7.76 10.31 -23.37
CA PRO A 392 -8.71 10.24 -22.26
C PRO A 392 -9.98 9.43 -22.56
N SER A 393 -10.28 9.09 -23.82
CA SER A 393 -11.40 8.21 -24.17
C SER A 393 -11.12 6.73 -23.87
N GLU A 394 -9.86 6.32 -23.79
CA GLU A 394 -9.45 4.93 -23.56
C GLU A 394 -9.47 4.54 -22.08
N SER A 395 -9.94 3.33 -21.81
CA SER A 395 -9.89 2.72 -20.48
C SER A 395 -8.47 2.32 -20.09
N ARG A 396 -8.08 2.70 -18.87
CA ARG A 396 -6.92 2.18 -18.14
C ARG A 396 -7.36 1.52 -16.84
N LYS A 397 -8.45 0.75 -16.90
CA LYS A 397 -9.02 0.02 -15.75
C LYS A 397 -8.00 -0.79 -14.96
N SER A 398 -6.94 -1.29 -15.61
CA SER A 398 -5.95 -2.18 -15.00
C SER A 398 -5.30 -1.58 -13.76
N ARG A 399 -5.13 -0.25 -13.68
CA ARG A 399 -4.54 0.40 -12.51
C ARG A 399 -5.34 0.12 -11.23
N ILE A 400 -6.67 0.22 -11.31
CA ILE A 400 -7.57 -0.05 -10.18
C ILE A 400 -7.90 -1.54 -10.09
N LEU A 401 -8.13 -2.22 -11.22
CA LEU A 401 -8.46 -3.64 -11.25
C LEU A 401 -7.36 -4.51 -10.62
N SER A 402 -6.07 -4.17 -10.80
CA SER A 402 -4.97 -4.89 -10.14
C SER A 402 -5.09 -4.86 -8.62
N ALA A 403 -5.48 -3.73 -8.03
CA ALA A 403 -5.71 -3.61 -6.59
C ALA A 403 -6.90 -4.48 -6.14
N LEU A 404 -8.00 -4.48 -6.89
CA LEU A 404 -9.16 -5.33 -6.62
C LEU A 404 -8.81 -6.82 -6.70
N GLN A 405 -8.02 -7.21 -7.70
CA GLN A 405 -7.58 -8.59 -7.87
C GLN A 405 -6.60 -9.02 -6.76
N ALA A 406 -5.70 -8.13 -6.31
CA ALA A 406 -4.84 -8.39 -5.17
C ALA A 406 -5.65 -8.66 -3.89
N MET A 407 -6.67 -7.84 -3.61
CA MET A 407 -7.59 -8.05 -2.50
C MET A 407 -8.35 -9.38 -2.62
N ALA A 408 -8.92 -9.67 -3.79
CA ALA A 408 -9.72 -10.87 -4.02
C ALA A 408 -8.90 -12.17 -3.96
N ARG A 409 -7.60 -12.12 -4.28
CA ARG A 409 -6.66 -13.25 -4.09
C ARG A 409 -6.26 -13.48 -2.63
N GLY A 410 -6.77 -12.65 -1.71
CA GLY A 410 -6.46 -12.74 -0.29
C GLY A 410 -5.22 -11.94 0.11
N GLY A 411 -4.73 -11.05 -0.76
CA GLY A 411 -3.65 -10.13 -0.44
C GLY A 411 -4.04 -9.12 0.65
N ARG A 412 -3.05 -8.60 1.36
CA ARG A 412 -3.23 -7.56 2.38
C ARG A 412 -3.61 -6.23 1.72
N ALA A 413 -4.41 -5.43 2.42
CA ALA A 413 -4.97 -4.18 1.90
C ALA A 413 -3.88 -3.17 1.52
N GLY A 414 -2.78 -3.13 2.28
CA GLY A 414 -1.59 -2.36 1.97
C GLY A 414 -0.96 -2.78 0.63
N VAL A 415 -0.81 -4.08 0.38
CA VAL A 415 -0.29 -4.63 -0.90
C VAL A 415 -1.19 -4.22 -2.06
N ALA A 416 -2.51 -4.31 -1.87
CA ALA A 416 -3.47 -3.89 -2.89
C ALA A 416 -3.32 -2.41 -3.26
N LEU A 417 -3.23 -1.51 -2.28
CA LEU A 417 -2.93 -0.10 -2.55
C LEU A 417 -1.55 0.06 -3.21
N GLY A 418 -0.55 -0.71 -2.77
CA GLY A 418 0.78 -0.74 -3.37
C GLY A 418 0.77 -1.01 -4.88
N THR A 419 -0.13 -1.89 -5.37
CA THR A 419 -0.27 -2.12 -6.82
C THR A 419 -0.70 -0.86 -7.60
N LEU A 420 -1.53 -0.01 -6.99
CA LEU A 420 -1.94 1.27 -7.58
C LEU A 420 -0.82 2.31 -7.50
N LEU A 421 -0.09 2.33 -6.36
CA LEU A 421 1.01 3.26 -6.14
C LEU A 421 2.24 2.97 -7.00
N GLN A 422 2.38 1.75 -7.55
CA GLN A 422 3.36 1.47 -8.61
C GLN A 422 3.09 2.33 -9.86
N SER A 423 1.83 2.41 -10.31
CA SER A 423 1.47 3.33 -11.41
C SER A 423 1.69 4.79 -11.05
N TYR A 424 1.55 5.18 -9.77
CA TYR A 424 1.92 6.52 -9.34
C TYR A 424 3.42 6.78 -9.54
N GLY A 425 4.29 5.84 -9.15
CA GLY A 425 5.73 5.92 -9.35
C GLY A 425 6.09 6.11 -10.83
N GLU A 426 5.60 5.22 -11.70
CA GLU A 426 5.83 5.29 -13.15
C GLU A 426 5.43 6.65 -13.76
N VAL A 427 4.27 7.18 -13.36
CA VAL A 427 3.77 8.46 -13.87
C VAL A 427 4.56 9.64 -13.30
N ASN A 428 4.98 9.55 -12.04
CA ASN A 428 5.83 10.54 -11.41
C ASN A 428 7.19 10.62 -12.13
N ASP A 429 7.81 9.48 -12.42
CA ASP A 429 9.10 9.41 -13.13
C ASP A 429 8.98 9.98 -14.55
N ALA A 430 7.90 9.63 -15.28
CA ALA A 430 7.63 10.21 -16.60
C ALA A 430 7.44 11.73 -16.56
N LEU A 431 6.73 12.24 -15.54
CA LEU A 431 6.52 13.68 -15.35
C LEU A 431 7.84 14.40 -15.03
N MET A 432 8.65 13.82 -14.15
CA MET A 432 9.95 14.36 -13.76
C MET A 432 10.93 14.35 -14.93
N ALA A 433 10.96 13.27 -15.73
CA ALA A 433 11.72 13.19 -16.98
C ALA A 433 11.31 14.28 -18.00
N SER A 434 10.02 14.65 -18.06
CA SER A 434 9.56 15.75 -18.90
C SER A 434 10.12 17.11 -18.44
N TYR A 435 10.09 17.40 -17.14
CA TYR A 435 10.71 18.63 -16.60
C TYR A 435 12.23 18.65 -16.81
N GLN A 436 12.85 17.49 -16.70
CA GLN A 436 14.28 17.28 -16.93
C GLN A 436 14.69 17.65 -18.36
N LEU A 437 14.00 17.09 -19.35
CA LEU A 437 14.25 17.41 -20.76
C LEU A 437 14.10 18.91 -21.07
N GLN A 438 13.09 19.57 -20.49
CA GLN A 438 12.91 21.02 -20.60
C GLN A 438 14.07 21.80 -19.95
N ALA A 439 14.54 21.38 -18.78
CA ALA A 439 15.61 22.05 -18.06
C ALA A 439 16.95 21.96 -18.80
N SER A 440 17.32 20.78 -19.29
CA SER A 440 18.55 20.60 -20.08
C SER A 440 18.47 21.37 -21.40
N ALA A 441 17.29 21.41 -22.03
CA ALA A 441 17.07 22.23 -23.23
C ALA A 441 17.38 23.71 -22.99
N ARG A 442 16.91 24.25 -21.86
CA ARG A 442 17.19 25.63 -21.46
C ARG A 442 18.68 25.87 -21.18
N ALA A 443 19.35 24.94 -20.50
CA ALA A 443 20.78 25.05 -20.19
C ALA A 443 21.66 25.02 -21.45
N GLU A 444 21.26 24.24 -22.45
CA GLU A 444 21.94 24.11 -23.75
C GLU A 444 21.51 25.19 -24.77
N GLY A 445 20.57 26.07 -24.42
CA GLY A 445 20.04 27.09 -25.32
C GLY A 445 19.21 26.55 -26.49
N ARG A 446 18.70 25.31 -26.39
CA ARG A 446 17.87 24.66 -27.42
C ARG A 446 16.37 24.78 -27.12
N PRO A 447 15.48 24.64 -28.13
CA PRO A 447 14.03 24.63 -27.91
C PRO A 447 13.59 23.52 -26.96
N ASP A 448 12.51 23.78 -26.20
CA ASP A 448 11.89 22.79 -25.32
C ASP A 448 11.34 21.62 -26.17
N PRO A 449 11.88 20.40 -26.01
CA PRO A 449 11.51 19.26 -26.85
C PRO A 449 10.22 18.58 -26.40
N THR A 450 9.58 19.07 -25.34
CA THR A 450 8.47 18.37 -24.67
C THR A 450 7.11 18.95 -25.06
N ASP A 451 6.09 18.08 -25.07
CA ASP A 451 4.71 18.50 -25.23
C ASP A 451 4.13 18.96 -23.88
N ARG A 452 3.54 20.16 -23.88
CA ARG A 452 2.90 20.76 -22.69
C ARG A 452 1.59 20.06 -22.33
N VAL A 453 0.84 19.57 -23.31
CA VAL A 453 -0.44 18.88 -23.10
C VAL A 453 -0.19 17.53 -22.44
N ASP A 454 0.76 16.75 -22.96
CA ASP A 454 1.16 15.46 -22.36
C ASP A 454 1.63 15.66 -20.92
N ARG A 455 2.44 16.69 -20.67
CA ARG A 455 2.90 17.01 -19.31
C ARG A 455 1.74 17.36 -18.37
N ALA A 456 0.73 18.09 -18.86
CA ALA A 456 -0.47 18.39 -18.08
C ALA A 456 -1.26 17.13 -17.75
N HIS A 457 -1.39 16.19 -18.69
CA HIS A 457 -2.04 14.89 -18.44
C HIS A 457 -1.27 14.04 -17.44
N LEU A 458 0.07 14.02 -17.50
CA LEU A 458 0.92 13.35 -16.51
C LEU A 458 0.76 13.99 -15.12
N TRP A 459 0.72 15.32 -15.02
CA TRP A 459 0.50 16.02 -13.76
C TRP A 459 -0.86 15.69 -13.13
N MET A 460 -1.93 15.71 -13.94
CA MET A 460 -3.27 15.32 -13.48
C MET A 460 -3.31 13.87 -13.00
N LEU A 461 -2.78 12.94 -13.80
CA LEU A 461 -2.75 11.52 -13.45
C LEU A 461 -1.93 11.25 -12.19
N ARG A 462 -0.76 11.88 -12.06
CA ARG A 462 0.12 11.75 -10.90
C ARG A 462 -0.58 12.18 -9.61
N ASN A 463 -1.29 13.31 -9.63
CA ASN A 463 -1.97 13.80 -8.44
C ASN A 463 -3.24 13.02 -8.11
N ASP A 464 -3.95 12.52 -9.12
CA ASP A 464 -5.13 11.67 -8.94
C ASP A 464 -4.74 10.31 -8.33
N LEU A 465 -3.66 9.70 -8.80
CA LEU A 465 -3.14 8.44 -8.22
C LEU A 465 -2.61 8.65 -6.79
N ARG A 466 -1.93 9.77 -6.52
CA ARG A 466 -1.42 10.11 -5.19
C ARG A 466 -2.53 10.24 -4.15
N GLY A 467 -3.71 10.72 -4.57
CA GLY A 467 -4.82 10.99 -3.66
C GLY A 467 -5.49 9.76 -3.06
N TYR A 468 -5.21 8.55 -3.57
CA TYR A 468 -5.70 7.31 -2.99
C TYR A 468 -4.92 6.94 -1.73
N VAL A 469 -5.66 6.71 -0.64
CA VAL A 469 -5.12 6.29 0.66
C VAL A 469 -5.86 5.06 1.16
N LEU A 470 -5.23 4.35 2.09
CA LEU A 470 -5.85 3.25 2.81
C LEU A 470 -6.30 3.71 4.20
N LEU A 471 -7.59 3.50 4.48
CA LEU A 471 -8.19 3.60 5.80
C LEU A 471 -8.39 2.19 6.37
N GLY A 472 -7.92 1.96 7.59
CA GLY A 472 -7.78 0.65 8.20
C GLY A 472 -6.32 0.20 8.33
N ASP A 473 -6.14 -0.97 8.92
CA ASP A 473 -4.87 -1.65 9.06
C ASP A 473 -4.33 -2.12 7.70
N PRO A 474 -3.11 -1.72 7.30
CA PRO A 474 -2.53 -2.14 6.03
C PRO A 474 -2.31 -3.66 5.94
N ALA A 475 -2.22 -4.35 7.08
CA ALA A 475 -2.08 -5.79 7.12
C ALA A 475 -3.42 -6.54 7.13
N ALA A 476 -4.58 -5.85 7.17
CA ALA A 476 -5.88 -6.49 7.03
C ALA A 476 -6.03 -7.15 5.66
N ARG A 477 -6.71 -8.30 5.61
CA ARG A 477 -6.99 -9.05 4.37
C ARG A 477 -8.32 -9.78 4.50
N LEU A 478 -8.87 -10.23 3.38
CA LEU A 478 -10.09 -11.03 3.40
C LEU A 478 -9.90 -12.29 4.27
N PRO A 479 -10.88 -12.64 5.12
CA PRO A 479 -10.84 -13.79 6.02
C PRO A 479 -11.08 -15.12 5.28
N LEU A 480 -10.37 -15.35 4.18
CA LEU A 480 -10.45 -16.59 3.39
C LEU A 480 -9.81 -17.76 4.15
N ARG A 481 -10.25 -19.00 3.89
CA ARG A 481 -9.75 -20.19 4.59
C ARG A 481 -8.22 -20.35 4.52
N GLN A 482 -7.62 -20.05 3.37
CA GLN A 482 -6.17 -20.10 3.18
C GLN A 482 -5.40 -19.05 4.00
N ASN A 483 -6.10 -18.01 4.44
CA ASN A 483 -5.56 -16.88 5.17
C ASN A 483 -5.79 -16.95 6.69
N ALA A 484 -6.67 -17.84 7.14
CA ALA A 484 -6.97 -18.00 8.56
C ALA A 484 -5.72 -18.49 9.30
N LEU A 485 -5.44 -17.90 10.46
CA LEU A 485 -4.36 -18.37 11.32
C LEU A 485 -4.64 -19.81 11.73
N ARG A 486 -3.81 -20.76 11.27
CA ARG A 486 -3.82 -22.11 11.81
C ARG A 486 -3.35 -22.00 13.26
N GLY A 487 -4.25 -22.28 14.20
CA GLY A 487 -3.95 -22.19 15.62
C GLY A 487 -2.67 -22.96 15.95
N VAL A 488 -1.69 -22.24 16.50
CA VAL A 488 -0.63 -22.87 17.30
C VAL A 488 -1.34 -23.46 18.52
N PRO A 489 -1.33 -24.80 18.75
CA PRO A 489 -1.83 -25.33 20.01
C PRO A 489 -0.97 -24.74 21.14
N PRO A 490 -1.53 -24.46 22.34
CA PRO A 490 -0.76 -23.86 23.42
C PRO A 490 0.30 -24.86 23.91
N GLY A 491 1.49 -24.78 23.32
CA GLY A 491 2.69 -25.47 23.75
C GLY A 491 3.33 -24.70 24.88
N ARG A 492 3.40 -25.32 26.05
CA ARG A 492 4.05 -24.82 27.28
C ARG A 492 5.46 -24.25 27.00
N PRO A 493 5.95 -23.27 27.81
CA PRO A 493 7.31 -22.77 27.68
C PRO A 493 8.29 -23.91 27.88
N GLY A 494 9.17 -24.12 26.89
CA GLY A 494 10.28 -25.04 26.99
C GLY A 494 11.26 -24.59 28.06
N ALA A 495 11.13 -25.18 29.25
CA ALA A 495 12.26 -25.28 30.16
C ALA A 495 13.33 -26.14 29.49
N LEU A 496 14.56 -25.61 29.38
CA LEU A 496 15.74 -26.37 29.01
C LEU A 496 15.85 -27.59 29.94
N ALA A 497 15.66 -28.79 29.39
CA ALA A 497 16.07 -30.02 30.05
C ALA A 497 17.58 -30.22 29.82
N PRO A 498 18.39 -30.46 30.88
CA PRO A 498 19.81 -30.71 30.73
C PRO A 498 20.05 -32.10 30.09
N PRO A 499 21.19 -32.32 29.41
CA PRO A 499 21.46 -33.60 28.77
C PRO A 499 21.62 -34.70 29.84
N PRO A 500 21.17 -35.94 29.56
CA PRO A 500 21.31 -37.04 30.51
C PRO A 500 22.78 -37.45 30.62
N ARG A 501 23.25 -37.58 31.86
CA ARG A 501 24.55 -38.15 32.21
C ARG A 501 24.54 -39.64 31.88
N GLY A 502 25.44 -40.08 31.02
CA GLY A 502 25.63 -41.49 30.69
C GLY A 502 26.25 -42.26 31.85
N GLU A 503 25.61 -43.37 32.23
CA GLU A 503 26.22 -44.43 33.03
C GLU A 503 27.05 -45.34 32.12
N ALA A 504 28.28 -45.63 32.57
CA ALA A 504 29.17 -46.61 31.96
C ALA A 504 28.71 -48.04 32.24
N PRO A 505 29.13 -49.01 31.41
CA PRO A 505 29.79 -50.18 31.97
C PRO A 505 31.09 -50.58 31.25
N ALA A 506 31.91 -51.29 32.03
CA ALA A 506 33.30 -51.62 31.78
C ALA A 506 33.56 -52.78 30.80
N ALA A 507 34.66 -52.60 30.05
CA ALA A 507 35.61 -53.51 29.41
C ALA A 507 35.45 -55.06 29.48
N ALA A 508 35.72 -55.72 28.34
CA ALA A 508 37.00 -56.44 28.11
C ALA A 508 37.19 -56.89 26.64
N ALA A 509 38.39 -56.59 26.10
CA ALA A 509 39.24 -57.26 25.09
C ALA A 509 38.62 -57.85 23.79
N GLY A 510 39.15 -57.65 22.58
CA GLY A 510 40.40 -57.02 22.13
C GLY A 510 40.67 -57.39 20.66
N LEU A 511 41.59 -56.63 20.04
CA LEU A 511 42.35 -56.88 18.78
C LEU A 511 41.62 -56.64 17.43
N ALA A 512 41.81 -55.44 16.86
CA ALA A 512 42.64 -55.22 15.66
C ALA A 512 42.57 -53.74 15.20
N GLN A 513 43.73 -53.09 15.10
CA GLN A 513 43.97 -51.81 14.39
C GLN A 513 44.47 -52.13 12.96
N PRO A 514 44.46 -51.22 11.95
CA PRO A 514 44.91 -49.82 12.08
C PRO A 514 44.24 -48.75 11.18
N GLY A 515 44.57 -47.47 11.45
CA GLY A 515 44.81 -46.48 10.38
C GLY A 515 43.87 -45.26 10.28
N GLY A 516 44.34 -44.13 10.81
CA GLY A 516 44.49 -42.86 10.07
C GLY A 516 43.28 -42.18 9.42
N ILE A 517 42.89 -41.06 10.01
CA ILE A 517 41.95 -40.03 9.53
C ILE A 517 42.43 -39.39 8.21
N GLY A 518 41.49 -39.17 7.28
CA GLY A 518 41.64 -38.28 6.11
C GLY A 518 40.26 -37.85 5.59
N ASP A 519 40.08 -36.54 5.44
CA ASP A 519 38.92 -35.81 4.91
C ASP A 519 38.50 -36.21 3.48
N GLU A 520 37.18 -36.29 3.23
CA GLU A 520 36.41 -35.61 2.15
C GLU A 520 35.03 -36.28 1.89
N PRO A 521 33.94 -35.53 1.61
CA PRO A 521 32.65 -36.08 1.21
C PRO A 521 32.54 -36.22 -0.32
N GLY A 522 32.39 -37.45 -0.80
CA GLY A 522 32.13 -37.76 -2.21
C GLY A 522 30.63 -37.85 -2.56
N GLY A 523 30.28 -37.38 -3.76
CA GLY A 523 29.22 -37.97 -4.59
C GLY A 523 28.00 -37.10 -4.91
N ALA A 524 28.12 -36.25 -5.93
CA ALA A 524 26.95 -35.68 -6.63
C ALA A 524 26.21 -36.80 -7.39
N GLY A 525 25.07 -37.23 -6.87
CA GLY A 525 24.11 -38.04 -7.63
C GLY A 525 23.39 -37.18 -8.66
N ASP A 526 23.39 -37.58 -9.93
CA ASP A 526 22.77 -36.83 -11.02
C ASP A 526 21.24 -36.80 -10.84
N VAL A 527 20.71 -35.59 -10.60
CA VAL A 527 19.28 -35.38 -10.39
C VAL A 527 18.52 -35.63 -11.70
N PRO A 528 17.45 -36.45 -11.70
CA PRO A 528 16.67 -36.72 -12.91
C PRO A 528 16.15 -35.44 -13.58
N ILE A 529 16.19 -35.39 -14.92
CA ILE A 529 15.83 -34.19 -15.69
C ILE A 529 14.40 -33.71 -15.42
N ASP A 530 13.46 -34.61 -15.17
CA ASP A 530 12.08 -34.24 -14.85
C ASP A 530 11.97 -33.54 -13.49
N MET A 531 12.85 -33.88 -12.54
CA MET A 531 12.94 -33.19 -11.26
C MET A 531 13.60 -31.81 -11.41
N LYS A 532 14.61 -31.68 -12.29
CA LYS A 532 15.21 -30.39 -12.65
C LYS A 532 14.15 -29.46 -13.30
N VAL A 533 13.37 -29.97 -14.25
CA VAL A 533 12.29 -29.23 -14.92
C VAL A 533 11.20 -28.82 -13.92
N ALA A 534 10.71 -29.74 -13.09
CA ALA A 534 9.68 -29.42 -12.09
C ALA A 534 10.15 -28.39 -11.05
N ALA A 535 11.45 -28.38 -10.71
CA ALA A 535 12.03 -27.38 -9.81
C ALA A 535 12.14 -26.00 -10.48
N VAL A 536 12.51 -25.94 -11.76
CA VAL A 536 12.55 -24.70 -12.56
C VAL A 536 11.14 -24.15 -12.80
N ASP A 537 10.16 -25.00 -13.12
CA ASP A 537 8.77 -24.59 -13.32
C ASP A 537 8.15 -24.05 -12.01
N ALA A 538 8.45 -24.67 -10.86
CA ALA A 538 8.01 -24.17 -9.56
C ALA A 538 8.61 -22.78 -9.24
N LEU A 539 9.85 -22.53 -9.68
CA LEU A 539 10.52 -21.24 -9.55
C LEU A 539 9.90 -20.15 -10.44
N PHE A 540 9.45 -20.50 -11.64
CA PHE A 540 8.72 -19.57 -12.52
C PHE A 540 7.26 -19.38 -12.11
N GLY A 541 6.64 -20.38 -11.49
CA GLY A 541 5.29 -20.30 -10.95
C GLY A 541 5.18 -19.37 -9.74
N GLY A 542 6.23 -19.28 -8.92
CA GLY A 542 6.29 -18.37 -7.77
C GLY A 542 5.45 -18.81 -6.56
N ASP A 543 4.84 -19.99 -6.61
CA ASP A 543 3.97 -20.54 -5.56
C ASP A 543 4.75 -21.22 -4.41
N GLU A 544 6.06 -21.43 -4.57
CA GLU A 544 6.92 -22.10 -3.59
C GLU A 544 8.27 -21.37 -3.44
N ALA A 545 8.75 -21.22 -2.21
CA ALA A 545 10.00 -20.51 -1.93
C ALA A 545 11.23 -21.27 -2.51
N PRO A 546 12.23 -20.59 -3.10
CA PRO A 546 13.40 -21.24 -3.71
C PRO A 546 14.16 -22.20 -2.77
N ARG A 547 14.21 -21.90 -1.47
CA ARG A 547 14.81 -22.79 -0.46
C ARG A 547 14.01 -24.09 -0.25
N ALA A 548 12.68 -24.02 -0.31
CA ALA A 548 11.81 -25.19 -0.20
C ALA A 548 11.91 -26.07 -1.46
N ILE A 549 11.96 -25.44 -2.65
CA ILE A 549 12.20 -26.14 -3.92
C ILE A 549 13.56 -26.84 -3.91
N ALA A 550 14.62 -26.16 -3.45
CA ALA A 550 15.97 -26.71 -3.36
C ALA A 550 16.03 -27.91 -2.38
N ALA A 551 15.39 -27.78 -1.22
CA ALA A 551 15.28 -28.87 -0.24
C ALA A 551 14.49 -30.06 -0.78
N ARG A 552 13.38 -29.83 -1.48
CA ARG A 552 12.55 -30.87 -2.13
C ARG A 552 13.32 -31.58 -3.26
N ALA A 553 14.16 -30.86 -3.98
CA ALA A 553 15.02 -31.41 -5.03
C ALA A 553 16.35 -31.98 -4.50
N GLY A 554 16.61 -31.92 -3.18
CA GLY A 554 17.82 -32.46 -2.57
C GLY A 554 19.11 -31.77 -3.01
N VAL A 555 19.06 -30.49 -3.39
CA VAL A 555 20.21 -29.74 -3.92
C VAL A 555 20.43 -28.43 -3.18
N SER A 556 21.62 -27.84 -3.37
CA SER A 556 21.91 -26.49 -2.89
C SER A 556 21.11 -25.45 -3.68
N LEU A 557 20.89 -24.28 -3.07
CA LEU A 557 20.23 -23.16 -3.74
C LEU A 557 21.02 -22.69 -4.98
N ALA A 558 22.35 -22.75 -4.94
CA ALA A 558 23.20 -22.42 -6.08
C ALA A 558 23.00 -23.39 -7.25
N THR A 559 22.88 -24.69 -6.97
CA THR A 559 22.59 -25.73 -7.98
C THR A 559 21.23 -25.50 -8.64
N LEU A 560 20.21 -25.13 -7.84
CA LEU A 560 18.87 -24.84 -8.34
C LEU A 560 18.86 -23.63 -9.29
N TRP A 561 19.56 -22.54 -8.93
CA TRP A 561 19.69 -21.38 -9.83
C TRP A 561 20.48 -21.68 -11.09
N GLY A 562 21.50 -22.54 -11.01
CA GLY A 562 22.20 -23.06 -12.18
C GLY A 562 21.29 -23.80 -13.17
N TRP A 563 20.25 -24.49 -12.69
CA TRP A 563 19.24 -25.10 -13.56
C TRP A 563 18.37 -24.05 -14.25
N VAL A 564 17.98 -22.98 -13.55
CA VAL A 564 17.21 -21.88 -14.15
C VAL A 564 18.00 -21.20 -15.27
N ASP A 565 19.29 -20.94 -15.05
CA ASP A 565 20.16 -20.31 -16.04
C ASP A 565 20.35 -21.22 -17.26
N ALA A 566 20.59 -22.51 -17.03
CA ALA A 566 20.66 -23.51 -18.11
C ALA A 566 19.35 -23.59 -18.90
N TYR A 567 18.20 -23.57 -18.23
CA TYR A 567 16.89 -23.60 -18.87
C TYR A 567 16.59 -22.32 -19.65
N ARG A 568 16.99 -21.14 -19.15
CA ARG A 568 16.88 -19.87 -19.89
C ARG A 568 17.75 -19.86 -21.15
N ALA A 569 18.92 -20.49 -21.09
CA ALA A 569 19.88 -20.51 -22.20
C ALA A 569 19.50 -21.46 -23.35
N GLY A 570 18.66 -22.48 -23.12
CA GLY A 570 18.29 -23.43 -24.19
C GLY A 570 17.15 -24.39 -23.87
N GLY A 571 16.27 -24.03 -22.93
CA GLY A 571 15.14 -24.83 -22.50
C GLY A 571 15.54 -26.18 -21.90
N ARG A 572 14.60 -27.14 -21.97
CA ARG A 572 14.78 -28.50 -21.44
C ARG A 572 16.05 -29.20 -21.95
N SER A 573 16.52 -28.89 -23.15
CA SER A 573 17.70 -29.53 -23.77
C SER A 573 19.02 -29.25 -23.03
N ARG A 574 19.10 -28.14 -22.28
CA ARG A 574 20.31 -27.73 -21.54
C ARG A 574 20.33 -28.19 -20.08
N LEU A 575 19.25 -28.80 -19.58
CA LEU A 575 19.16 -29.33 -18.21
C LEU A 575 19.73 -30.75 -18.04
N GLY A 576 19.90 -31.48 -19.14
CA GLY A 576 20.39 -32.86 -19.16
C GLY A 576 21.79 -33.02 -19.77
N GLY A 577 22.56 -31.92 -19.85
CA GLY A 577 23.90 -31.88 -20.44
C GLY A 577 25.00 -31.98 -19.39
#